data_AF-A0A7K0QPM1-F1
#
_entry.id   AF-A0A7K0QPM1-F1
#
_cell.length_a   1.000
_cell.length_b   1.000
_cell.length_c   1.000
_cell.angle_alpha   90.00
_cell.angle_beta   90.00
_cell.angle_gamma   90.00
#
_symmetry.space_group_name_H-M   'P 1'
#
loop_
_entity.id
_entity.type
_entity.pdbx_description
1 polymer ?
#
loop_
_entity_poly.entity_id
_entity_poly.type
_entity_poly.pdbx_seq_one_letter_code
_entity_poly.pdbx_strand_id
1 'polypeptide(L)'
;MTRRSLKPQLNQIRTWVRQGRTDAWIAHQLETTVQQVEAFKREHDLTVDGAPEAAADFQAEVDLRAEDDALIAAELDAEEARRAEEEAARAEEEDLAAAERAARGEAEPDADDDAAGERPARRRGRRGGRGRGRAGAALEGSFDHGEEGYGLWLDPAIADNPVYAEHWAGHRPVVVTVQEDQIIIRRAGEAEADADAEPQD
;
A
#
# COMPACT_ATOMS: atom_id res chain seq x y z
N MET A 1 -0.14 34.77 28.23
CA MET A 1 0.98 33.89 28.63
C MET A 1 2.25 34.71 28.68
N THR A 2 2.95 34.70 29.80
CA THR A 2 4.22 35.40 30.00
C THR A 2 5.32 34.71 29.18
N ARG A 3 6.02 35.46 28.32
CA ARG A 3 7.12 34.92 27.51
C ARG A 3 8.29 34.58 28.44
N ARG A 4 8.55 33.31 28.73
CA ARG A 4 9.81 32.90 29.37
C ARG A 4 10.95 33.11 28.39
N SER A 5 12.08 33.65 28.85
CA SER A 5 13.25 33.81 27.99
C SER A 5 13.92 32.45 27.76
N LEU A 6 14.17 32.10 26.50
CA LEU A 6 14.87 30.86 26.10
C LEU A 6 16.41 30.94 26.23
N LYS A 7 16.94 32.15 26.47
CA LYS A 7 18.39 32.44 26.56
C LYS A 7 19.16 31.56 27.56
N PRO A 8 18.65 31.28 28.77
CA PRO A 8 19.29 30.37 29.73
C PRO A 8 19.36 28.91 29.24
N GLN A 9 18.49 28.51 28.31
CA GLN A 9 18.34 27.15 27.82
C GLN A 9 19.07 26.91 26.49
N LEU A 10 19.90 27.86 26.03
CA LEU A 10 20.61 27.78 24.74
C LEU A 10 21.40 26.47 24.55
N ASN A 11 22.15 26.04 25.55
CA ASN A 11 22.95 24.81 25.46
C ASN A 11 22.08 23.54 25.47
N GLN A 12 20.91 23.58 26.12
CA GLN A 12 19.95 22.47 26.10
C GLN A 12 19.32 22.34 24.72
N ILE A 13 18.86 23.45 24.14
CA ILE A 13 18.30 23.50 22.79
C ILE A 13 19.33 23.01 21.76
N ARG A 14 20.60 23.46 21.85
CA ARG A 14 21.70 22.96 20.99
C ARG A 14 21.86 21.44 21.06
N THR A 15 21.81 20.90 22.26
CA THR A 15 21.97 19.45 22.49
C THR A 15 20.80 18.67 21.89
N TRP A 16 19.57 19.14 22.08
CA TRP A 16 18.37 18.51 21.53
C TRP A 16 18.28 18.61 20.01
N VAL A 17 18.69 19.74 19.42
CA VAL A 17 18.78 19.90 17.97
C VAL A 17 19.79 18.90 17.38
N ARG A 18 20.97 18.74 18.01
CA ARG A 18 21.96 17.73 17.58
C ARG A 18 21.46 16.29 17.74
N GLN A 19 20.57 16.04 18.70
CA GLN A 19 19.89 14.75 18.89
C GLN A 19 18.71 14.54 17.93
N GLY A 20 18.42 15.49 17.02
CA GLY A 20 17.33 15.38 16.06
C GLY A 20 15.94 15.57 16.66
N ARG A 21 15.82 16.21 17.84
CA ARG A 21 14.51 16.51 18.43
C ARG A 21 13.80 17.62 17.65
N THR A 22 12.49 17.48 17.48
CA THR A 22 11.67 18.44 16.74
C THR A 22 11.37 19.70 17.55
N ASP A 23 11.09 20.81 16.85
CA ASP A 23 10.78 22.09 17.49
C ASP A 23 9.48 22.04 18.30
N ALA A 24 8.51 21.20 17.90
CA ALA A 24 7.31 20.91 18.68
C ALA A 24 7.62 20.23 20.03
N TRP A 25 8.57 19.29 20.03
CA TRP A 25 9.00 18.61 21.26
C TRP A 25 9.77 19.57 22.19
N ILE A 26 10.68 20.39 21.63
CA ILE A 26 11.42 21.41 22.39
C ILE A 26 10.45 22.45 22.97
N ALA A 27 9.46 22.87 22.18
CA ALA A 27 8.47 23.85 22.60
C ALA A 27 7.63 23.35 23.79
N HIS A 28 7.18 22.10 23.74
CA HIS A 28 6.46 21.45 24.82
C HIS A 28 7.29 21.40 26.11
N GLN A 29 8.56 20.99 26.03
CA GLN A 29 9.43 20.88 27.21
C GLN A 29 9.79 22.21 27.86
N LEU A 30 9.89 23.27 27.07
CA LEU A 30 10.23 24.60 27.59
C LEU A 30 8.98 25.42 27.95
N GLU A 31 7.78 24.83 27.85
CA GLU A 31 6.47 25.49 28.01
C GLU A 31 6.40 26.78 27.17
N THR A 32 6.85 26.69 25.91
CA THR A 32 6.93 27.79 24.94
C THR A 32 6.19 27.41 23.67
N THR A 33 6.09 28.33 22.70
CA THR A 33 5.46 28.01 21.41
C THR A 33 6.50 27.58 20.38
N VAL A 34 6.08 26.78 19.39
CA VAL A 34 6.95 26.34 18.28
C VAL A 34 7.59 27.54 17.56
N GLN A 35 6.80 28.58 17.31
CA GLN A 35 7.26 29.83 16.69
C GLN A 35 8.37 30.53 17.50
N GLN A 36 8.34 30.44 18.83
CA GLN A 36 9.38 31.01 19.69
C GLN A 36 10.69 30.21 19.60
N VAL A 37 10.60 28.88 19.51
CA VAL A 37 11.75 28.00 19.30
C VAL A 37 12.35 28.23 17.91
N GLU A 38 11.54 28.32 16.87
CA GLU A 38 11.99 28.62 15.50
C GLU A 38 12.69 29.98 15.40
N ALA A 39 12.10 31.04 15.97
CA ALA A 39 12.70 32.36 16.00
C ALA A 39 14.03 32.36 16.76
N PHE A 40 14.10 31.63 17.88
CA PHE A 40 15.32 31.49 18.68
C PHE A 40 16.41 30.71 17.95
N LYS A 41 16.05 29.64 17.23
CA LYS A 41 17.00 28.88 16.40
C LYS A 41 17.58 29.74 15.27
N ARG A 42 16.77 30.60 14.66
CA ARG A 42 17.22 31.54 13.63
C ARG A 42 18.16 32.62 14.20
N GLU A 43 17.87 33.14 15.38
CA GLU A 43 18.74 34.13 16.07
C GLU A 43 20.09 33.52 16.47
N HIS A 44 20.14 32.22 16.77
CA HIS A 44 21.32 31.53 17.28
C HIS A 44 22.01 30.59 16.29
N ASP A 45 21.62 30.63 15.02
CA ASP A 45 22.18 29.79 13.93
C ASP A 45 22.15 28.29 14.29
N LEU A 46 20.98 27.82 14.73
CA LEU A 46 20.72 26.43 15.14
C LEU A 46 19.76 25.71 14.18
N THR A 47 19.59 26.24 12.97
CA THR A 47 18.81 25.58 11.93
C THR A 47 19.56 24.33 11.46
N VAL A 48 18.82 23.24 11.26
CA VAL A 48 19.34 21.98 10.68
C VAL A 48 19.84 22.19 9.24
N ASP A 49 19.60 23.37 8.67
CA ASP A 49 20.09 23.83 7.36
C ASP A 49 21.57 24.27 7.38
N GLY A 50 22.40 23.43 8.00
CA GLY A 50 23.80 23.28 7.63
C GLY A 50 23.98 22.03 6.76
N ALA A 51 23.02 21.74 5.88
CA ALA A 51 23.24 20.76 4.83
C ALA A 51 24.35 21.31 3.92
N PRO A 52 25.50 20.62 3.79
CA PRO A 52 26.50 21.02 2.82
C PRO A 52 25.86 21.01 1.43
N GLU A 53 26.44 21.74 0.48
CA GLU A 53 26.09 21.75 -0.95
C GLU A 53 25.86 20.34 -1.56
N ALA A 54 26.27 19.27 -0.87
CA ALA A 54 25.90 17.88 -1.14
C ALA A 54 24.38 17.60 -1.26
N ALA A 55 23.48 18.35 -0.60
CA ALA A 55 22.04 18.13 -0.75
C ALA A 55 21.50 18.53 -2.14
N ALA A 56 22.24 19.35 -2.90
CA ALA A 56 21.94 19.63 -4.30
C ALA A 56 22.50 18.54 -5.23
N ASP A 57 23.62 17.89 -4.86
CA ASP A 57 24.17 16.75 -5.59
C ASP A 57 23.32 15.47 -5.44
N PHE A 58 22.72 15.23 -4.26
CA PHE A 58 21.78 14.10 -4.07
C PHE A 58 20.45 14.24 -4.83
N GLN A 59 20.11 15.42 -5.33
CA GLN A 59 18.93 15.64 -6.19
C GLN A 59 19.26 15.47 -7.68
N ALA A 60 20.54 15.45 -8.05
CA ALA A 60 21.02 15.19 -9.40
C ALA A 60 21.42 13.72 -9.63
N GLU A 61 21.45 12.90 -8.58
CA GLU A 61 21.91 11.51 -8.62
C GLU A 61 20.72 10.55 -8.74
N VAL A 62 20.42 10.16 -9.99
CA VAL A 62 19.54 9.06 -10.43
C VAL A 62 18.05 9.21 -10.08
N ASP A 63 17.26 9.65 -11.06
CA ASP A 63 15.80 9.54 -11.01
C ASP A 63 15.38 8.07 -11.23
N LEU A 64 15.50 7.27 -10.16
CA LEU A 64 15.21 5.82 -10.12
C LEU A 64 13.83 5.45 -10.71
N ARG A 65 12.91 6.41 -10.73
CA ARG A 65 11.58 6.25 -11.32
C ARG A 65 11.61 6.09 -12.84
N ALA A 66 12.50 6.79 -13.52
CA ALA A 66 12.62 6.70 -14.97
C ALA A 66 13.22 5.36 -15.43
N GLU A 67 14.09 4.77 -14.62
CA GLU A 67 14.68 3.45 -14.88
C GLU A 67 13.64 2.34 -14.69
N ASP A 68 12.87 2.40 -13.60
CA ASP A 68 11.77 1.44 -13.36
C ASP A 68 10.70 1.50 -14.44
N ASP A 69 10.29 2.70 -14.88
CA ASP A 69 9.30 2.86 -15.96
C ASP A 69 9.82 2.29 -17.30
N ALA A 70 11.12 2.43 -17.59
CA ALA A 70 11.73 1.87 -18.79
C ALA A 70 11.79 0.33 -18.76
N LEU A 71 12.06 -0.26 -17.60
CA LEU A 71 12.05 -1.72 -17.43
C LEU A 71 10.62 -2.28 -17.59
N ILE A 72 9.62 -1.63 -17.01
CA ILE A 72 8.21 -2.02 -17.15
C ILE A 72 7.76 -1.91 -18.61
N ALA A 73 8.15 -0.85 -19.33
CA ALA A 73 7.81 -0.70 -20.74
C ALA A 73 8.45 -1.81 -21.61
N ALA A 74 9.72 -2.15 -21.37
CA ALA A 74 10.41 -3.21 -22.10
C ALA A 74 9.81 -4.61 -21.84
N GLU A 75 9.40 -4.89 -20.60
CA GLU A 75 8.72 -6.13 -20.24
C GLU A 75 7.35 -6.26 -20.94
N LEU A 76 6.58 -5.17 -20.96
CA LEU A 76 5.27 -5.13 -21.65
C LEU A 76 5.41 -5.34 -23.15
N ASP A 77 6.36 -4.66 -23.81
CA ASP A 77 6.62 -4.83 -25.25
C ASP A 77 7.04 -6.28 -25.57
N ALA A 78 7.86 -6.91 -24.73
CA ALA A 78 8.27 -8.30 -24.90
C ALA A 78 7.10 -9.28 -24.71
N GLU A 79 6.19 -9.01 -23.76
CA GLU A 79 4.98 -9.81 -23.56
C GLU A 79 4.01 -9.67 -24.75
N GLU A 80 3.84 -8.45 -25.28
CA GLU A 80 3.01 -8.21 -26.46
C GLU A 80 3.59 -8.91 -27.71
N ALA A 81 4.90 -8.86 -27.91
CA ALA A 81 5.57 -9.57 -29.00
C ALA A 81 5.33 -11.09 -28.90
N ARG A 82 5.48 -11.68 -27.72
CA ARG A 82 5.18 -13.10 -27.50
C ARG A 82 3.73 -13.46 -27.77
N ARG A 83 2.78 -12.62 -27.34
CA ARG A 83 1.35 -12.85 -27.62
C ARG A 83 1.05 -12.77 -29.10
N ALA A 84 1.68 -11.84 -29.83
CA ALA A 84 1.54 -11.72 -31.27
C ALA A 84 2.13 -12.93 -32.01
N GLU A 85 3.29 -13.44 -31.58
CA GLU A 85 3.88 -14.67 -32.11
C GLU A 85 3.01 -15.91 -31.83
N GLU A 86 2.46 -16.03 -30.61
CA GLU A 86 1.54 -17.12 -30.26
C GLU A 86 0.23 -17.04 -31.06
N GLU A 87 -0.30 -15.84 -31.31
CA GLU A 87 -1.49 -15.63 -32.14
C GLU A 87 -1.21 -15.96 -33.60
N ALA A 88 -0.05 -15.55 -34.14
CA ALA A 88 0.38 -15.90 -35.48
C ALA A 88 0.58 -17.42 -35.64
N ALA A 89 1.18 -18.09 -34.65
CA ALA A 89 1.36 -19.54 -34.66
C ALA A 89 0.01 -20.28 -34.61
N ARG A 90 -0.96 -19.80 -33.82
CA ARG A 90 -2.33 -20.35 -33.81
C ARG A 90 -3.03 -20.15 -35.15
N ALA A 91 -2.90 -18.97 -35.76
CA ALA A 91 -3.47 -18.71 -37.07
C ALA A 91 -2.87 -19.63 -38.14
N GLU A 92 -1.54 -19.83 -38.12
CA GLU A 92 -0.87 -20.76 -39.03
C GLU A 92 -1.29 -22.22 -38.77
N GLU A 93 -1.44 -22.63 -37.52
CA GLU A 93 -1.95 -23.96 -37.16
C GLU A 93 -3.41 -24.16 -37.63
N GLU A 94 -4.26 -23.14 -37.48
CA GLU A 94 -5.63 -23.14 -37.98
C GLU A 94 -5.69 -23.23 -39.51
N ASP A 95 -4.84 -22.48 -40.21
CA ASP A 95 -4.73 -22.52 -41.69
C ASP A 95 -4.24 -23.90 -42.17
N LEU A 96 -3.25 -24.49 -41.50
CA LEU A 96 -2.76 -25.85 -41.78
C LEU A 96 -3.85 -26.90 -41.52
N ALA A 97 -4.58 -26.78 -40.41
CA ALA A 97 -5.69 -27.67 -40.09
C ALA A 97 -6.84 -27.55 -41.11
N ALA A 98 -7.14 -26.34 -41.58
CA ALA A 98 -8.12 -26.10 -42.63
C ALA A 98 -7.69 -26.72 -43.97
N ALA A 99 -6.41 -26.57 -44.35
CA ALA A 99 -5.85 -27.19 -45.54
C ALA A 99 -5.86 -28.72 -45.46
N GLU A 100 -5.56 -29.29 -44.29
CA GLU A 100 -5.63 -30.74 -44.06
C GLU A 100 -7.06 -31.28 -44.17
N ARG A 101 -8.05 -30.61 -43.58
CA ARG A 101 -9.47 -30.97 -43.72
C ARG A 101 -9.93 -30.93 -45.18
N ALA A 102 -9.54 -29.88 -45.91
CA ALA A 102 -9.85 -29.75 -47.34
C ALA A 102 -9.20 -30.88 -48.16
N ALA A 103 -7.96 -31.26 -47.86
CA ALA A 103 -7.27 -32.38 -48.52
C ALA A 103 -7.89 -33.74 -48.20
N ARG A 104 -8.45 -33.92 -46.99
CA ARG A 104 -9.15 -35.14 -46.56
C ARG A 104 -10.56 -35.28 -47.16
N GLY A 105 -11.04 -34.27 -47.89
CA GLY A 105 -12.36 -34.28 -48.52
C GLY A 105 -13.51 -34.20 -47.52
N GLU A 106 -13.24 -33.73 -46.30
CA GLU A 106 -14.27 -33.46 -45.30
C GLU A 106 -14.94 -32.14 -45.68
N ALA A 107 -16.17 -32.21 -46.21
CA ALA A 107 -16.96 -31.05 -46.58
C ALA A 107 -17.15 -30.13 -45.37
N GLU A 108 -17.12 -28.81 -45.60
CA GLU A 108 -17.52 -27.80 -44.62
C GLU A 108 -18.81 -28.22 -43.91
N PRO A 109 -18.97 -27.94 -42.60
CA PRO A 109 -20.31 -28.01 -42.02
C PRO A 109 -21.19 -27.01 -42.77
N ASP A 110 -22.14 -27.53 -43.56
CA ASP A 110 -23.23 -26.79 -44.17
C ASP A 110 -23.85 -25.86 -43.11
N ALA A 111 -23.54 -24.58 -43.22
CA ALA A 111 -24.16 -23.53 -42.46
C ALA A 111 -25.38 -23.03 -43.24
N ASP A 112 -26.42 -23.87 -43.36
CA ASP A 112 -27.76 -23.40 -43.68
C ASP A 112 -28.83 -24.45 -43.30
N ASP A 113 -29.58 -24.16 -42.23
CA ASP A 113 -31.02 -24.41 -42.18
C ASP A 113 -31.70 -23.40 -41.23
N ASP A 114 -32.39 -22.44 -41.86
CA ASP A 114 -33.63 -21.77 -41.46
C ASP A 114 -33.75 -20.98 -40.13
N ALA A 115 -33.86 -19.65 -40.24
CA ALA A 115 -35.16 -18.97 -40.26
C ALA A 115 -35.03 -17.44 -40.07
N ALA A 116 -35.42 -16.68 -41.09
CA ALA A 116 -35.68 -15.26 -40.98
C ALA A 116 -36.91 -14.99 -40.08
N GLY A 117 -36.73 -14.16 -39.05
CA GLY A 117 -37.81 -13.73 -38.17
C GLY A 117 -37.41 -12.55 -37.28
N GLU A 118 -37.57 -11.35 -37.82
CA GLU A 118 -37.82 -10.06 -37.16
C GLU A 118 -37.18 -9.73 -35.80
N ARG A 119 -36.24 -8.78 -35.88
CA ARG A 119 -35.80 -7.92 -34.77
C ARG A 119 -36.98 -7.14 -34.18
N PRO A 120 -37.01 -7.03 -32.84
CA PRO A 120 -37.11 -5.70 -32.26
C PRO A 120 -35.90 -5.40 -31.37
N ALA A 121 -35.17 -4.36 -31.77
CA ALA A 121 -34.19 -3.71 -30.92
C ALA A 121 -34.87 -3.12 -29.68
N ARG A 122 -34.35 -3.41 -28.47
CA ARG A 122 -34.41 -2.51 -27.31
C ARG A 122 -33.44 -2.94 -26.19
N ARG A 123 -32.36 -2.14 -26.11
CA ARG A 123 -31.55 -1.78 -24.93
C ARG A 123 -31.07 -2.90 -24.01
N ARG A 124 -29.83 -3.36 -24.30
CA ARG A 124 -28.87 -3.91 -23.34
C ARG A 124 -28.73 -2.94 -22.15
N GLY A 125 -29.37 -3.26 -21.04
CA GLY A 125 -29.01 -2.72 -19.74
C GLY A 125 -27.59 -3.20 -19.40
N ARG A 126 -26.62 -2.29 -19.43
CA ARG A 126 -25.34 -2.47 -18.75
C ARG A 126 -25.62 -2.57 -17.25
N ARG A 127 -25.75 -3.78 -16.73
CA ARG A 127 -25.49 -4.12 -15.33
C ARG A 127 -24.14 -4.85 -15.37
N GLY A 128 -23.00 -4.16 -15.33
CA GLY A 128 -22.61 -3.20 -14.31
C GLY A 128 -21.95 -4.00 -13.17
N GLY A 129 -20.61 -4.04 -13.19
CA GLY A 129 -19.75 -4.53 -12.11
C GLY A 129 -19.78 -6.05 -11.94
N ARG A 130 -18.82 -6.80 -12.53
CA ARG A 130 -17.58 -7.16 -11.82
C ARG A 130 -17.83 -7.29 -10.31
N GLY A 131 -18.23 -8.48 -9.88
CA GLY A 131 -17.88 -8.97 -8.55
C GLY A 131 -16.36 -9.05 -8.48
N ARG A 132 -15.70 -7.90 -8.32
CA ARG A 132 -14.43 -7.88 -7.60
C ARG A 132 -14.83 -8.39 -6.23
N GLY A 133 -14.36 -9.58 -5.89
CA GLY A 133 -14.42 -10.08 -4.52
C GLY A 133 -14.10 -8.90 -3.62
N ARG A 134 -14.99 -8.68 -2.65
CA ARG A 134 -14.90 -7.63 -1.64
C ARG A 134 -13.53 -7.79 -0.99
N ALA A 135 -12.50 -7.19 -1.57
CA ALA A 135 -11.31 -6.81 -0.85
C ALA A 135 -11.90 -5.99 0.28
N GLY A 136 -11.92 -6.58 1.48
CA GLY A 136 -12.47 -5.92 2.65
C GLY A 136 -11.88 -4.53 2.64
N ALA A 137 -12.74 -3.50 2.76
CA ALA A 137 -12.26 -2.14 2.90
C ALA A 137 -11.12 -2.17 3.93
N ALA A 138 -10.00 -1.54 3.59
CA ALA A 138 -8.87 -1.45 4.51
C ALA A 138 -9.42 -0.97 5.85
N LEU A 139 -9.28 -1.80 6.88
CA LEU A 139 -9.77 -1.47 8.21
C LEU A 139 -8.73 -0.56 8.83
N GLU A 140 -9.14 0.68 9.14
CA GLU A 140 -8.24 1.66 9.71
C GLU A 140 -8.23 1.57 11.23
N GLY A 141 -7.05 1.77 11.81
CA GLY A 141 -6.85 1.90 13.24
C GLY A 141 -5.88 3.03 13.50
N SER A 142 -6.10 3.77 14.60
CA SER A 142 -5.22 4.83 15.06
C SER A 142 -4.53 4.40 16.35
N PHE A 143 -3.21 4.58 16.41
CA PHE A 143 -2.44 4.41 17.62
C PHE A 143 -2.28 5.79 18.27
N ASP A 144 -2.86 5.95 19.45
CA ASP A 144 -2.84 7.20 20.21
C ASP A 144 -2.04 7.04 21.50
N HIS A 145 -1.33 8.09 21.89
CA HIS A 145 -0.56 8.13 23.12
C HIS A 145 -1.07 9.29 23.99
N GLY A 146 -1.88 8.92 24.99
CA GLY A 146 -2.40 9.83 25.98
C GLY A 146 -1.56 9.84 27.26
N GLU A 147 -1.96 10.66 28.23
CA GLU A 147 -1.31 10.77 29.55
C GLU A 147 -1.44 9.48 30.39
N GLU A 148 -2.39 8.60 30.03
CA GLU A 148 -2.67 7.31 30.67
C GLU A 148 -1.98 6.12 29.97
N GLY A 149 -1.22 6.37 28.89
CA GLY A 149 -0.49 5.36 28.14
C GLY A 149 -0.92 5.24 26.67
N TYR A 150 -0.65 4.07 26.09
CA TYR A 150 -0.90 3.79 24.67
C TYR A 150 -2.29 3.17 24.47
N GLY A 151 -3.07 3.72 23.54
CA GLY A 151 -4.38 3.21 23.13
C GLY A 151 -4.43 2.90 21.64
N LEU A 152 -5.05 1.77 21.27
CA LEU A 152 -5.36 1.45 19.88
C LEU A 152 -6.86 1.68 19.66
N TRP A 153 -7.19 2.61 18.78
CA TRP A 153 -8.55 2.87 18.33
C TRP A 153 -8.78 2.20 16.99
N LEU A 154 -9.89 1.50 16.87
CA LEU A 154 -10.28 0.74 15.70
C LEU A 154 -11.54 1.38 15.10
N ASP A 155 -11.62 1.48 13.77
CA ASP A 155 -12.84 1.93 13.09
C ASP A 155 -14.06 1.09 13.55
N PRO A 156 -15.18 1.72 13.95
CA PRO A 156 -16.42 1.02 14.25
C PRO A 156 -16.86 -0.01 13.21
N ALA A 157 -16.55 0.20 11.92
CA ALA A 157 -16.87 -0.73 10.83
C ALA A 157 -16.24 -2.12 11.00
N ILE A 158 -15.22 -2.27 11.85
CA ILE A 158 -14.64 -3.57 12.20
C ILE A 158 -15.68 -4.49 12.84
N ALA A 159 -16.62 -3.94 13.61
CA ALA A 159 -17.69 -4.72 14.23
C ALA A 159 -18.62 -5.39 13.21
N ASP A 160 -18.80 -4.77 12.04
CA ASP A 160 -19.65 -5.28 10.96
C ASP A 160 -18.87 -6.15 9.95
N ASN A 161 -17.57 -6.36 10.18
CA ASN A 161 -16.75 -7.16 9.29
C ASN A 161 -17.04 -8.67 9.49
N PRO A 162 -17.41 -9.42 8.43
CA PRO A 162 -17.76 -10.82 8.56
C PRO A 162 -16.59 -11.71 8.99
N VAL A 163 -15.36 -11.39 8.59
CA VAL A 163 -14.13 -12.10 8.99
C VAL A 163 -13.86 -11.85 10.47
N TYR A 164 -14.06 -10.61 10.93
CA TYR A 164 -13.97 -10.30 12.36
C TYR A 164 -15.02 -11.06 13.17
N ALA A 165 -16.28 -11.05 12.73
CA ALA A 165 -17.34 -11.78 13.40
C ALA A 165 -17.10 -13.31 13.42
N GLU A 166 -16.57 -13.88 12.35
CA GLU A 166 -16.29 -15.33 12.25
C GLU A 166 -15.15 -15.77 13.18
N HIS A 167 -14.07 -15.00 13.25
CA HIS A 167 -12.87 -15.41 13.99
C HIS A 167 -12.75 -14.81 15.39
N TRP A 168 -13.43 -13.70 15.69
CA TRP A 168 -13.23 -12.92 16.91
C TRP A 168 -14.49 -12.75 17.76
N ALA A 169 -15.68 -13.10 17.27
CA ALA A 169 -16.89 -12.97 18.08
C ALA A 169 -16.81 -13.84 19.35
N GLY A 170 -16.70 -13.17 20.50
CA GLY A 170 -16.61 -13.82 21.82
C GLY A 170 -15.21 -13.82 22.44
N HIS A 171 -14.16 -13.51 21.69
CA HIS A 171 -12.79 -13.42 22.19
C HIS A 171 -12.52 -12.01 22.76
N ARG A 172 -12.85 -11.80 24.04
CA ARG A 172 -12.61 -10.54 24.75
C ARG A 172 -11.14 -10.26 25.09
N PRO A 173 -10.31 -11.26 25.46
CA PRO A 173 -8.89 -11.02 25.69
C PRO A 173 -8.10 -11.22 24.39
N VAL A 174 -7.36 -10.18 24.00
CA VAL A 174 -6.48 -10.18 22.82
C VAL A 174 -5.09 -9.72 23.23
N VAL A 175 -4.06 -10.26 22.58
CA VAL A 175 -2.67 -9.87 22.76
C VAL A 175 -2.26 -9.05 21.55
N VAL A 176 -1.77 -7.83 21.79
CA VAL A 176 -1.27 -6.93 20.75
C VAL A 176 0.25 -6.86 20.86
N THR A 177 0.94 -7.16 19.76
CA THR A 177 2.39 -7.02 19.63
C THR A 177 2.68 -5.94 18.61
N VAL A 178 3.46 -4.91 19.00
CA VAL A 178 3.89 -3.83 18.11
C VAL A 178 5.34 -4.10 17.72
N GLN A 179 5.59 -4.23 16.42
CA GLN A 179 6.92 -4.38 15.81
C GLN A 179 7.26 -3.11 15.01
N GLU A 180 8.49 -3.02 14.51
CA GLU A 180 8.97 -1.85 13.77
C GLU A 180 8.18 -1.63 12.46
N ASP A 181 7.80 -2.72 11.80
CA ASP A 181 7.17 -2.76 10.49
C ASP A 181 5.69 -3.18 10.51
N GLN A 182 5.20 -3.76 11.62
CA GLN A 182 3.83 -4.27 11.69
C GLN A 182 3.25 -4.30 13.11
N ILE A 183 1.91 -4.33 13.20
CA ILE A 183 1.15 -4.58 14.44
C ILE A 183 0.41 -5.90 14.31
N ILE A 184 0.70 -6.84 15.22
CA ILE A 184 0.09 -8.17 15.25
C ILE A 184 -0.93 -8.24 16.38
N ILE A 185 -2.16 -8.63 16.06
CA ILE A 185 -3.23 -8.87 17.03
C ILE A 185 -3.54 -10.37 17.05
N ARG A 186 -3.41 -11.01 18.21
CA ARG A 186 -3.71 -12.44 18.41
C ARG A 186 -4.76 -12.63 19.49
N ARG A 187 -5.50 -13.73 19.45
CA ARG A 187 -6.37 -14.15 20.57
C ARG A 187 -5.51 -14.56 21.76
N ALA A 188 -5.92 -14.19 22.97
CA ALA A 188 -5.23 -14.67 24.16
C ALA A 188 -5.44 -16.19 24.31
N GLY A 189 -4.35 -16.95 24.44
CA GLY A 189 -4.35 -18.42 24.57
C GLY A 189 -3.85 -19.19 23.34
N GLU A 190 -3.67 -18.55 22.18
CA GLU A 190 -3.08 -19.22 21.01
C GLU A 190 -1.55 -19.17 21.00
N ALA A 191 -0.96 -18.17 21.66
CA ALA A 191 0.50 -18.05 21.77
C ALA A 191 1.18 -19.21 22.52
N GLU A 192 0.44 -19.97 23.33
CA GLU A 192 0.97 -21.20 23.95
C GLU A 192 1.03 -22.38 22.97
N ALA A 193 0.19 -22.40 21.93
CA ALA A 193 0.16 -23.50 20.96
C ALA A 193 1.27 -23.40 19.89
N ASP A 194 1.64 -22.18 19.49
CA ASP A 194 2.73 -21.96 18.52
C ASP A 194 4.13 -22.04 19.15
N ALA A 195 4.26 -21.85 20.46
CA ALA A 195 5.54 -21.94 21.17
C ALA A 195 6.00 -23.38 21.44
N ASP A 196 5.10 -24.36 21.33
CA ASP A 196 5.39 -25.80 21.52
C ASP A 196 5.65 -26.55 20.20
N ALA A 197 5.59 -25.85 19.05
CA ALA A 197 5.99 -26.39 17.76
C ALA A 197 7.51 -26.26 17.57
N GLU A 198 8.28 -27.12 18.25
CA GLU A 198 9.71 -27.27 17.98
C GLU A 198 9.95 -27.59 16.49
N PRO A 199 10.96 -26.98 15.84
CA PRO A 199 11.39 -27.40 14.52
C PRO A 199 12.03 -28.78 14.65
N GLN A 200 11.40 -29.80 14.08
CA GLN A 200 12.06 -31.09 13.93
C GLN A 200 13.15 -30.97 12.84
N ASP A 201 14.40 -31.12 13.26
CA ASP A 201 15.59 -31.35 12.43
C ASP A 201 15.41 -32.58 11.52
#